data_AF-D0WFG6-F1
#
_entry.id   AF-D0WFG6-F1
#
_cell.length_a   1.000
_cell.length_b   1.000
_cell.length_c   1.000
_cell.angle_alpha   90.00
_cell.angle_beta   90.00
_cell.angle_gamma   90.00
#
_symmetry.space_group_name_H-M   'P 1'
#
loop_
_entity.id
_entity.type
_entity.pdbx_description
1 polymer ?
#
loop_
_entity_poly.entity_id
_entity_poly.type
_entity_poly.pdbx_seq_one_letter_code
_entity_poly.pdbx_strand_id
1 'polypeptide(L)'
;MTETIAIPYDNGNIDQHFGHAAQYKIYDVENGAITASRVIEDEGEGHARKIATMLGLGVTTVICGGIGMPAIEGMQKKDVEIYTSISGDADEAVKKYLSGDLPHIIKGHTHGAGGCHHEH
;
A
#
# COMPACT_ATOMS: atom_id res chain seq x y z
N MET A 1 -4.11 -12.57 16.50
CA MET A 1 -4.51 -11.61 15.46
C MET A 1 -3.69 -11.94 14.23
N THR A 2 -4.36 -12.09 13.10
CA THR A 2 -3.74 -12.32 11.80
C THR A 2 -3.89 -11.03 11.00
N GLU A 3 -2.77 -10.48 10.55
CA GLU A 3 -2.71 -9.23 9.81
C GLU A 3 -2.06 -9.50 8.46
N THR A 4 -2.60 -8.90 7.41
CA THR A 4 -2.10 -9.09 6.06
C THR A 4 -1.62 -7.75 5.54
N ILE A 5 -0.31 -7.65 5.32
CA ILE A 5 0.37 -6.43 4.92
C ILE A 5 0.72 -6.52 3.43
N ALA A 6 0.26 -5.58 2.62
CA ALA A 6 0.64 -5.47 1.22
C ALA A 6 1.67 -4.36 1.02
N ILE A 7 2.76 -4.69 0.31
CA ILE A 7 3.84 -3.76 -0.01
C ILE A 7 4.10 -3.78 -1.51
N PRO A 8 4.10 -2.63 -2.22
CA PRO A 8 4.54 -2.60 -3.60
C PRO A 8 6.04 -2.89 -3.65
N TYR A 9 6.40 -3.91 -4.40
CA TYR A 9 7.75 -4.44 -4.45
C TYR A 9 8.35 -4.15 -5.82
N ASP A 10 9.49 -3.48 -5.84
CA ASP A 10 10.28 -3.22 -7.04
C ASP A 10 11.73 -3.66 -6.77
N ASN A 11 12.12 -4.79 -7.37
CA ASN A 11 13.51 -5.27 -7.42
C ASN A 11 14.27 -5.29 -6.07
N GLY A 12 13.57 -5.54 -4.95
CA GLY A 12 14.14 -5.54 -3.59
C GLY A 12 13.64 -4.41 -2.69
N ASN A 13 13.10 -3.34 -3.28
CA ASN A 13 12.74 -2.11 -2.59
C ASN A 13 11.24 -1.82 -2.64
N ILE A 14 10.79 -0.92 -1.79
CA ILE A 14 9.42 -0.42 -1.74
C ILE A 14 9.22 0.62 -2.84
N ASP A 15 8.24 0.38 -3.70
CA ASP A 15 7.92 1.33 -4.76
C ASP A 15 7.20 2.57 -4.21
N GLN A 16 7.58 3.75 -4.71
CA GLN A 16 6.97 5.02 -4.32
C GLN A 16 5.69 5.34 -5.09
N HIS A 17 5.35 4.58 -6.13
CA HIS A 17 4.12 4.70 -6.89
C HIS A 17 3.35 3.38 -6.87
N PHE A 18 2.44 3.24 -5.91
CA PHE A 18 1.53 2.10 -5.85
C PHE A 18 0.84 1.82 -7.19
N GLY A 19 0.47 2.84 -7.97
CA GLY A 19 -0.17 2.67 -9.28
C GLY A 19 0.73 2.10 -10.38
N HIS A 20 2.05 2.33 -10.29
CA HIS A 20 3.02 1.96 -11.32
C HIS A 20 3.79 0.67 -10.95
N ALA A 21 3.74 0.28 -9.68
CA ALA A 21 4.27 -0.99 -9.22
C ALA A 21 3.63 -2.15 -9.99
N ALA A 22 4.49 -2.99 -10.57
CA ALA A 22 4.12 -4.20 -11.30
C ALA A 22 4.02 -5.43 -10.39
N GLN A 23 4.56 -5.36 -9.17
CA GLN A 23 4.56 -6.47 -8.22
C GLN A 23 4.21 -5.96 -6.82
N TYR A 24 3.51 -6.81 -6.07
CA TYR A 24 3.20 -6.58 -4.67
C TYR A 24 3.62 -7.77 -3.85
N LYS A 25 4.32 -7.52 -2.75
CA LYS A 25 4.66 -8.52 -1.77
C LYS A 25 3.65 -8.45 -0.62
N ILE A 26 2.91 -9.54 -0.46
CA ILE A 26 1.96 -9.74 0.62
C ILE A 26 2.67 -10.50 1.73
N TYR A 27 2.60 -9.95 2.94
CA TYR A 27 3.13 -10.53 4.15
C TYR A 27 1.98 -10.89 5.08
N ASP A 28 1.97 -12.14 5.52
CA ASP A 28 1.04 -12.63 6.54
C ASP A 28 1.76 -12.56 7.89
N VAL A 29 1.14 -11.89 8.84
CA VAL A 29 1.66 -11.67 10.18
C VAL A 29 0.70 -12.27 11.17
N GLU A 30 1.22 -13.11 12.07
CA GLU A 30 0.45 -13.68 13.17
C GLU A 30 1.17 -13.41 14.49
N ASN A 31 0.46 -12.82 15.46
CA ASN A 31 1.04 -12.46 16.77
C ASN A 31 2.32 -11.60 16.67
N GLY A 32 2.39 -10.70 15.69
CA GLY A 32 3.55 -9.83 15.50
C GLY A 32 4.77 -10.52 14.86
N ALA A 33 4.60 -11.72 14.29
CA ALA A 33 5.65 -12.41 13.54
C ALA A 33 5.19 -12.72 12.12
N ILE A 34 6.07 -12.55 11.13
CA ILE A 34 5.79 -12.90 9.73
C ILE A 34 5.72 -14.42 9.62
N THR A 35 4.55 -14.96 9.31
CA THR A 35 4.31 -16.40 9.11
C THR A 35 4.51 -16.81 7.67
N ALA A 36 4.13 -15.94 6.73
CA ALA A 36 4.25 -16.18 5.31
C ALA A 36 4.54 -14.89 4.55
N SER A 37 5.18 -15.01 3.39
CA SER A 37 5.25 -13.93 2.42
C SER A 37 5.12 -14.48 1.01
N ARG A 38 4.40 -13.76 0.15
CA ARG A 38 4.19 -14.12 -1.26
C ARG A 38 4.29 -12.87 -2.11
N VAL A 39 4.92 -12.99 -3.26
CA VAL A 39 4.93 -11.93 -4.27
C VAL A 39 3.84 -12.27 -5.27
N ILE A 40 2.96 -11.30 -5.52
CA ILE A 40 1.95 -11.36 -6.58
C ILE A 40 2.33 -10.33 -7.63
N GLU A 41 2.17 -10.71 -8.88
CA GLU A 41 2.33 -9.81 -10.01
C GLU A 41 0.99 -9.11 -10.24
N ASP A 42 1.06 -7.81 -10.47
CA ASP A 42 -0.11 -7.02 -10.77
C ASP A 42 -0.46 -7.15 -12.25
N GLU A 43 -1.39 -8.03 -12.54
CA GLU A 43 -1.97 -8.18 -13.88
C GLU A 43 -3.14 -7.19 -14.11
N GLY A 44 -3.37 -6.27 -13.17
CA GLY A 44 -4.54 -5.39 -13.15
C GLY A 44 -4.27 -3.98 -13.65
N GLU A 45 -4.74 -3.63 -14.85
CA GLU A 45 -4.75 -2.24 -15.29
C GLU A 45 -5.70 -1.38 -14.40
N GLY A 46 -5.10 -0.49 -13.60
CA GLY A 46 -5.80 0.60 -12.91
C GLY A 46 -6.06 0.39 -11.40
N HIS A 47 -5.95 1.49 -10.65
CA HIS A 47 -6.04 1.53 -9.18
C HIS A 47 -7.24 0.78 -8.59
N ALA A 48 -8.44 0.93 -9.17
CA ALA A 48 -9.67 0.34 -8.66
C ALA A 48 -9.63 -1.20 -8.61
N ARG A 49 -9.07 -1.83 -9.64
CA ARG A 49 -8.96 -3.29 -9.73
C ARG A 49 -7.95 -3.80 -8.71
N LYS A 50 -6.79 -3.13 -8.59
CA LYS A 50 -5.74 -3.49 -7.62
C LYS A 50 -6.28 -3.47 -6.19
N ILE A 51 -7.00 -2.41 -5.82
CA ILE A 51 -7.63 -2.29 -4.49
C ILE A 51 -8.62 -3.43 -4.26
N ALA A 52 -9.50 -3.71 -5.23
CA ALA A 52 -10.47 -4.78 -5.10
C ALA A 52 -9.81 -6.16 -4.91
N THR A 53 -8.70 -6.43 -5.61
CA THR A 53 -7.89 -7.64 -5.41
C THR A 53 -7.31 -7.70 -4.00
N MET A 54 -6.67 -6.61 -3.53
CA MET A 54 -6.09 -6.55 -2.17
C MET A 54 -7.16 -6.75 -1.10
N LEU A 55 -8.31 -6.10 -1.25
CA LEU A 55 -9.46 -6.29 -0.35
C LEU A 55 -9.99 -7.73 -0.37
N GLY A 56 -10.02 -8.35 -1.56
CA GLY A 56 -10.41 -9.75 -1.72
C GLY A 56 -9.42 -10.73 -1.09
N LEU A 57 -8.14 -10.36 -1.01
CA LEU A 57 -7.10 -11.10 -0.29
C LEU A 57 -7.16 -10.93 1.23
N GLY A 58 -8.00 -10.02 1.73
CA GLY A 58 -8.10 -9.73 3.16
C GLY A 58 -6.96 -8.85 3.68
N VAL A 59 -6.35 -8.04 2.81
CA VAL A 59 -5.32 -7.09 3.21
C VAL A 59 -5.90 -6.08 4.21
N THR A 60 -5.31 -6.03 5.40
CA THR A 60 -5.69 -5.11 6.47
C THR A 60 -4.79 -3.89 6.52
N THR A 61 -3.55 -4.03 6.03
CA THR A 61 -2.52 -2.99 6.12
C THR A 61 -1.80 -2.86 4.78
N VAL A 62 -1.55 -1.63 4.32
CA VAL A 62 -0.78 -1.36 3.10
C VAL A 62 0.36 -0.41 3.42
N ILE A 63 1.60 -0.78 3.06
CA ILE A 63 2.78 0.06 3.26
C ILE A 63 3.33 0.41 1.89
N CYS A 64 3.46 1.70 1.58
CA CYS A 64 3.94 2.16 0.29
C CYS A 64 4.65 3.52 0.42
N GLY A 65 5.49 3.88 -0.57
CA GLY A 65 6.12 5.20 -0.56
C GLY A 65 5.12 6.30 -0.94
N GLY A 66 4.27 6.02 -1.91
CA GLY A 66 3.22 6.92 -2.36
C GLY A 66 2.05 6.16 -2.96
N ILE A 67 0.85 6.67 -2.70
CA ILE A 67 -0.41 6.07 -3.10
C ILE A 67 -1.33 7.19 -3.61
N GLY A 68 -2.07 6.89 -4.67
CA GLY A 68 -3.06 7.83 -5.19
C GLY A 68 -4.24 8.00 -4.22
N MET A 69 -4.74 9.24 -4.11
CA MET A 69 -6.01 9.57 -3.46
C MET A 69 -7.15 8.56 -3.71
N PRO A 70 -7.46 8.17 -4.97
CA PRO A 70 -8.55 7.22 -5.22
C PRO A 70 -8.31 5.84 -4.61
N ALA A 71 -7.04 5.46 -4.40
CA ALA A 71 -6.70 4.20 -3.75
C ALA A 71 -6.83 4.27 -2.23
N ILE A 72 -6.43 5.40 -1.63
CA ILE A 72 -6.66 5.68 -0.21
C ILE A 72 -8.16 5.61 0.10
N GLU A 73 -8.99 6.33 -0.66
CA GLU A 73 -10.45 6.36 -0.42
C GLU A 73 -11.11 4.98 -0.54
N GLY A 74 -10.65 4.15 -1.49
CA GLY A 74 -11.18 2.79 -1.66
C GLY A 74 -10.86 1.86 -0.49
N MET A 75 -9.64 1.96 0.03
CA MET A 75 -9.14 1.14 1.15
C MET A 75 -9.63 1.65 2.52
N GLN A 76 -9.66 2.97 2.74
CA GLN A 76 -10.19 3.55 3.98
C GLN A 76 -11.67 3.24 4.19
N LYS A 77 -12.46 3.15 3.12
CA LYS A 77 -13.88 2.71 3.21
C LYS A 77 -14.05 1.28 3.72
N LYS A 78 -12.97 0.51 3.80
CA LYS A 78 -12.94 -0.89 4.20
C LYS A 78 -12.13 -1.13 5.48
N ASP A 79 -11.85 -0.07 6.23
CA ASP A 79 -11.08 -0.14 7.49
C ASP A 79 -9.65 -0.69 7.31
N VAL A 80 -9.07 -0.44 6.12
CA VAL A 80 -7.69 -0.82 5.82
C VAL A 80 -6.76 0.31 6.24
N GLU A 81 -5.74 -0.02 7.01
CA GLU A 81 -4.69 0.91 7.40
C GLU A 81 -3.70 1.14 6.26
N ILE A 82 -3.33 2.40 6.03
CA ILE A 82 -2.45 2.77 4.93
C ILE A 82 -1.29 3.60 5.47
N TYR A 83 -0.09 3.09 5.26
CA TYR A 83 1.17 3.71 5.66
C TYR A 83 1.87 4.24 4.41
N THR A 84 2.02 5.56 4.34
CA THR A 84 2.65 6.25 3.21
C THR A 84 3.98 6.90 3.62
N SER A 85 4.77 7.37 2.65
CA SER A 85 6.10 7.96 2.88
C SER A 85 7.16 6.98 3.41
N ILE A 86 6.97 5.68 3.18
CA ILE A 86 7.94 4.64 3.54
C ILE A 86 8.77 4.29 2.31
N SER A 87 10.08 4.25 2.45
CA SER A 87 10.99 3.96 1.34
C SER A 87 12.18 3.18 1.87
N GLY A 88 12.76 2.33 1.03
CA GLY A 88 13.81 1.39 1.41
C GLY A 88 13.42 -0.05 1.12
N ASP A 89 13.89 -0.98 1.94
CA ASP A 89 13.65 -2.41 1.79
C ASP A 89 12.26 -2.80 2.35
N ALA A 90 11.55 -3.68 1.64
CA ALA A 90 10.21 -4.12 2.02
C ALA A 90 10.20 -4.86 3.38
N ASP A 91 11.23 -5.65 3.66
CA ASP A 91 11.35 -6.44 4.89
C ASP A 91 11.66 -5.54 6.09
N GLU A 92 12.53 -4.54 5.90
CA GLU A 92 12.82 -3.51 6.90
C GLU A 92 11.55 -2.74 7.31
N ALA A 93 10.69 -2.41 6.35
CA ALA A 93 9.43 -1.72 6.65
C ALA A 93 8.47 -2.58 7.46
N VAL A 94 8.31 -3.87 7.13
CA VAL A 94 7.48 -4.77 7.95
C VAL A 94 8.05 -4.86 9.36
N LYS A 95 9.37 -5.03 9.52
CA LYS A 95 9.99 -5.08 10.86
C LYS A 95 9.73 -3.82 11.68
N LYS A 96 9.85 -2.64 11.08
CA LYS A 96 9.55 -1.37 11.76
C LYS A 96 8.07 -1.23 12.11
N TYR A 97 7.18 -1.73 11.25
CA TYR A 97 5.74 -1.79 11.54
C TYR A 97 5.45 -2.69 12.75
N LEU A 98 6.03 -3.90 12.77
CA LEU A 98 5.92 -4.83 13.90
C LEU A 98 6.51 -4.25 15.19
N SER A 99 7.56 -3.44 15.08
CA SER A 99 8.17 -2.74 16.22
C SER A 99 7.37 -1.52 16.69
N GLY A 100 6.31 -1.10 15.98
CA GLY A 100 5.53 0.09 16.29
C GLY A 100 6.26 1.41 16.01
N ASP A 101 7.35 1.38 15.25
CA ASP A 101 8.19 2.54 14.92
C ASP A 101 7.75 3.23 13.61
N LEU A 102 6.81 2.62 12.87
CA LEU A 102 6.29 3.21 11.64
C LEU A 102 5.29 4.33 11.94
N PRO A 103 5.54 5.58 11.51
CA PRO A 103 4.53 6.61 11.62
C PRO A 103 3.36 6.28 10.69
N HIS A 104 2.16 6.23 11.25
CA HIS A 104 0.92 6.15 10.47
C HIS A 104 0.71 7.50 9.75
N ILE A 105 1.18 7.59 8.50
CA ILE A 105 1.08 8.82 7.71
C ILE A 105 -0.03 8.66 6.69
N ILE A 106 -1.21 9.22 6.99
CA ILE A 106 -2.18 9.60 5.97
C ILE A 106 -1.99 11.08 5.67
N LYS A 107 -0.95 11.42 4.91
CA LYS A 107 -0.76 12.78 4.41
C LYS A 107 -1.44 12.90 3.05
N GLY A 108 -2.74 13.15 3.09
CA GLY A 108 -3.46 13.77 1.97
C GLY A 108 -3.01 15.22 1.78
N HIS A 109 -1.74 15.47 1.46
CA HIS A 109 -1.31 16.79 1.01
C HIS A 109 -1.64 16.92 -0.47
N THR A 110 -2.88 17.32 -0.75
CA THR A 110 -3.17 18.01 -2.01
C THR A 110 -2.46 19.36 -2.01
N HIS A 111 -1.32 19.42 -2.67
CA HIS A 111 -0.80 20.68 -3.21
C HIS A 111 -0.70 20.51 -4.73
N GLY A 112 -1.87 20.50 -5.35
CA GLY A 112 -2.08 20.63 -6.78
C GLY A 112 -3.12 21.70 -7.05
N ALA A 113 -2.85 22.93 -6.62
CA ALA A 113 -3.47 24.09 -7.23
C ALA A 113 -2.89 24.24 -8.65
N GLY A 114 -3.74 24.13 -9.67
CA GLY A 114 -3.41 24.60 -11.03
C GLY A 114 -4.04 23.79 -12.17
N GLY A 115 -5.19 24.25 -12.69
CA GLY A 115 -5.67 23.82 -14.01
C GLY A 115 -7.18 23.99 -14.26
N CYS A 116 -7.65 25.23 -14.41
CA CYS A 116 -8.96 25.54 -14.98
C CYS A 116 -9.06 25.02 -16.44
N HIS A 117 -10.13 24.31 -16.84
CA HIS A 117 -10.84 24.58 -18.11
C HIS A 117 -12.22 23.89 -18.20
N HIS A 118 -13.15 24.66 -18.76
CA HIS A 118 -14.55 24.40 -19.14
C HIS A 118 -14.79 23.24 -20.13
N GLU A 119 -16.03 22.73 -20.11
CA GLU A 119 -16.92 22.30 -21.22
C GLU A 119 -16.35 21.69 -22.52
N HIS A 120 -16.93 20.54 -22.91
CA HIS A 120 -17.76 20.45 -24.12
C HIS A 120 -18.84 19.38 -23.95
#